data_AF-A0A0B5FAD7-F1
#
_entry.id   AF-A0A0B5FAD7-F1
#
_cell.length_a   1.000
_cell.length_b   1.000
_cell.length_c   1.000
_cell.angle_alpha   90.00
_cell.angle_beta   90.00
_cell.angle_gamma   90.00
#
_symmetry.space_group_name_H-M   'P 1'
#
loop_
_entity.id
_entity.type
_entity.pdbx_description
1 polymer ?
#
loop_
_entity_poly.entity_id
_entity_poly.type
_entity_poly.pdbx_seq_one_letter_code
_entity_poly.pdbx_strand_id
1 'polypeptide(L)'
;MTRTLDSERAAALAEAASAATEKITSSKWPVLLAKSLRDVDATWQESAEVCADVAWCARAAGNSALVLLTPEHVTDCSIDPVIGRAYRHLYLSALRYDFHCRVIESLMNTVPASVLNEDPYSQALYAFSQMGQSRTAGLATMHRVLVAAPDHPKTLHVLLHGVWLGTFLPGRAPMLLALAGLLPEGGLDDPIALFRMASARRSLGQYPEALTAIDRALELLPPGELSVHADLVRERVLITAAHDLALLVPNRPDPPHDHLHPAMRRQRLRIAHRRPRPRGPHQ
;
A
#
# COMPACT_ATOMS: atom_id res chain seq x y z
N MET A 1 0.90 32.77 5.40
CA MET A 1 1.17 32.62 3.96
C MET A 1 1.41 31.16 3.59
N THR A 2 2.32 30.43 4.24
CA THR A 2 2.58 28.99 3.96
C THR A 2 1.35 28.10 4.06
N ARG A 3 0.55 28.20 5.13
CA ARG A 3 -0.68 27.38 5.31
C ARG A 3 -1.77 27.62 4.26
N THR A 4 -1.80 28.82 3.65
CA THR A 4 -2.75 29.17 2.60
C THR A 4 -2.31 28.59 1.26
N LEU A 5 -1.01 28.66 0.96
CA LEU A 5 -0.40 28.05 -0.23
C LEU A 5 -0.51 26.51 -0.21
N ASP A 6 -0.32 25.88 0.95
CA ASP A 6 -0.51 24.43 1.12
C ASP A 6 -1.97 24.02 0.88
N SER A 7 -2.92 24.87 1.29
CA SER A 7 -4.36 24.62 1.08
C SER A 7 -4.77 24.80 -0.38
N GLU A 8 -4.25 25.81 -1.07
CA GLU A 8 -4.50 26.03 -2.51
C GLU A 8 -3.91 24.91 -3.36
N ARG A 9 -2.71 24.45 -3.01
CA ARG A 9 -2.05 23.32 -3.69
C ARG A 9 -2.83 22.02 -3.50
N ALA A 10 -3.27 21.72 -2.28
CA ALA A 10 -4.10 20.55 -2.01
C ALA A 10 -5.44 20.60 -2.77
N ALA A 11 -6.07 21.78 -2.86
CA ALA A 11 -7.29 21.97 -3.63
C ALA A 11 -7.07 21.74 -5.13
N ALA A 12 -5.97 22.24 -5.70
CA ALA A 12 -5.63 22.03 -7.11
C ALA A 12 -5.39 20.55 -7.44
N LEU A 13 -4.74 19.80 -6.55
CA LEU A 13 -4.55 18.36 -6.70
C LEU A 13 -5.88 17.59 -6.62
N ALA A 14 -6.76 17.96 -5.68
CA ALA A 14 -8.08 17.37 -5.55
C ALA A 14 -8.97 17.66 -6.77
N GLU A 15 -8.90 18.88 -7.32
CA GLU A 15 -9.59 19.25 -8.54
C GLU A 15 -9.06 18.45 -9.74
N ALA A 16 -7.74 18.31 -9.88
CA ALA A 16 -7.13 17.48 -10.93
C ALA A 16 -7.60 16.01 -10.84
N ALA A 17 -7.63 15.44 -9.64
CA ALA A 17 -8.11 14.08 -9.40
C ALA A 17 -9.60 13.93 -9.73
N SER A 18 -10.43 14.88 -9.29
CA SER A 18 -11.87 14.90 -9.54
C SER A 18 -12.18 15.04 -11.03
N ALA A 19 -11.55 16.00 -11.71
CA ALA A 19 -11.74 16.23 -13.14
C ALA A 19 -11.28 15.04 -13.99
N ALA A 20 -10.19 14.36 -13.59
CA ALA A 20 -9.76 13.12 -14.23
C ALA A 20 -10.79 12.00 -14.02
N THR A 21 -11.31 11.87 -12.80
CA THR A 21 -12.31 10.86 -12.41
C THR A 21 -13.63 11.04 -13.17
N GLU A 22 -14.15 12.27 -13.25
CA GLU A 22 -15.36 12.59 -14.03
C GLU A 22 -15.20 12.27 -15.51
N LYS A 23 -13.98 12.40 -16.03
CA LYS A 23 -13.64 12.14 -17.44
C LYS A 23 -13.13 10.73 -17.67
N ILE A 24 -13.22 9.81 -16.71
CA ILE A 24 -12.74 8.43 -16.87
C ILE A 24 -13.35 7.75 -18.10
N THR A 25 -14.54 8.10 -18.56
CA THR A 25 -15.12 7.52 -19.79
C THR A 25 -14.46 8.02 -21.08
N SER A 26 -13.66 9.09 -21.01
CA SER A 26 -12.91 9.65 -22.14
C SER A 26 -11.53 8.99 -22.26
N SER A 27 -11.10 8.68 -23.47
CA SER A 27 -9.74 8.16 -23.74
C SER A 27 -8.61 9.16 -23.41
N LYS A 28 -8.94 10.40 -23.09
CA LYS A 28 -7.97 11.47 -22.80
C LYS A 28 -7.67 11.66 -21.31
N TRP A 29 -8.34 10.95 -20.41
CA TRP A 29 -8.19 11.18 -18.97
C TRP A 29 -6.74 11.06 -18.45
N PRO A 30 -5.89 10.11 -18.91
CA PRO A 30 -4.52 10.02 -18.40
C PRO A 30 -3.68 11.23 -18.78
N VAL A 31 -3.87 11.72 -20.01
CA VAL A 31 -3.16 12.90 -20.54
C VAL A 31 -3.61 14.17 -19.82
N LEU A 32 -4.90 14.31 -19.54
CA LEU A 32 -5.44 15.45 -18.80
C LEU A 32 -4.87 15.49 -17.39
N LEU A 33 -4.88 14.36 -16.69
CA LEU A 33 -4.32 14.27 -15.34
C LEU A 33 -2.81 14.59 -15.33
N ALA A 34 -2.04 14.00 -16.24
CA ALA A 34 -0.60 14.26 -16.32
C ALA A 34 -0.27 15.74 -16.59
N LYS A 35 -1.10 16.42 -17.41
CA LYS A 35 -0.97 17.88 -17.62
C LYS A 35 -1.30 18.67 -16.37
N SER A 36 -2.40 18.36 -15.69
CA SER A 36 -2.76 19.05 -14.44
C SER A 36 -1.69 18.89 -13.36
N LEU A 37 -1.08 17.70 -13.23
CA LEU A 37 0.04 17.46 -12.31
C LEU A 37 1.29 18.26 -12.71
N ARG A 38 1.57 18.38 -14.01
CA ARG A 38 2.66 19.23 -14.52
C ARG A 38 2.43 20.71 -14.24
N ASP A 39 1.21 21.20 -14.43
CA ASP A 39 0.88 22.62 -14.27
C ASP A 39 1.09 23.11 -12.82
N VAL A 40 0.99 22.19 -11.85
CA VAL A 40 1.30 22.47 -10.43
C VAL A 40 2.70 22.02 -10.01
N ASP A 41 3.54 21.53 -10.93
CA ASP A 41 4.85 20.93 -10.63
C ASP A 41 4.76 19.90 -9.49
N ALA A 42 3.91 18.88 -9.68
CA ALA A 42 3.63 17.88 -8.66
C ALA A 42 4.89 17.07 -8.28
N THR A 43 5.09 16.91 -6.98
CA THR A 43 6.13 16.04 -6.41
C THR A 43 5.82 14.55 -6.67
N TRP A 44 6.76 13.65 -6.35
CA TRP A 44 6.44 12.22 -6.45
C TRP A 44 5.35 11.80 -5.46
N GLN A 45 5.28 12.43 -4.27
CA GLN A 45 4.30 12.13 -3.24
C GLN A 45 2.89 12.43 -3.75
N GLU A 46 2.71 13.66 -4.26
CA GLU A 46 1.42 14.13 -4.78
C GLU A 46 0.99 13.35 -6.02
N SER A 47 1.94 13.05 -6.92
CA SER A 47 1.69 12.17 -8.05
C SER A 47 1.26 10.77 -7.59
N ALA A 48 1.90 10.19 -6.58
CA ALA A 48 1.55 8.88 -6.05
C ALA A 48 0.16 8.87 -5.37
N GLU A 49 -0.19 9.93 -4.65
CA GLU A 49 -1.50 10.09 -4.02
C GLU A 49 -2.61 10.13 -5.07
N VAL A 50 -2.49 11.03 -6.05
CA VAL A 50 -3.53 11.24 -7.06
C VAL A 50 -3.59 10.07 -8.05
N CYS A 51 -2.45 9.62 -8.58
CA CYS A 51 -2.43 8.61 -9.63
C CYS A 51 -2.90 7.24 -9.12
N ALA A 52 -2.59 6.86 -7.88
CA ALA A 52 -3.06 5.59 -7.33
C ALA A 52 -4.59 5.55 -7.26
N ASP A 53 -5.21 6.62 -6.76
CA ASP A 53 -6.66 6.68 -6.55
C ASP A 53 -7.40 6.79 -7.88
N VAL A 54 -6.95 7.65 -8.80
CA VAL A 54 -7.54 7.75 -10.13
C VAL A 54 -7.37 6.43 -10.91
N ALA A 55 -6.23 5.74 -10.79
CA ALA A 55 -6.05 4.43 -11.42
C ALA A 55 -7.01 3.36 -10.86
N TRP A 56 -7.30 3.40 -9.56
CA TRP A 56 -8.32 2.53 -8.95
C TRP A 56 -9.71 2.84 -9.49
N CYS A 57 -10.12 4.11 -9.49
CA CYS A 57 -11.43 4.53 -10.01
C CYS A 57 -11.58 4.16 -11.50
N ALA A 58 -10.54 4.39 -12.31
CA ALA A 58 -10.54 4.07 -13.73
C ALA A 58 -10.69 2.56 -13.97
N ARG A 59 -10.03 1.74 -13.15
CA ARG A 59 -10.18 0.29 -13.17
C ARG A 59 -11.60 -0.13 -12.80
N ALA A 60 -12.17 0.41 -11.73
CA ALA A 60 -13.53 0.10 -11.28
C ALA A 60 -14.60 0.46 -12.33
N ALA A 61 -14.36 1.52 -13.11
CA ALA A 61 -15.21 1.94 -14.22
C ALA A 61 -14.95 1.17 -15.54
N GLY A 62 -14.02 0.21 -15.57
CA GLY A 62 -13.69 -0.55 -16.78
C GLY A 62 -12.88 0.22 -17.83
N ASN A 63 -12.32 1.38 -17.51
CA ASN A 63 -11.47 2.16 -18.42
C ASN A 63 -10.05 2.36 -17.86
N SER A 64 -9.40 1.24 -17.55
CA SER A 64 -8.04 1.17 -16.98
C SER A 64 -7.01 1.95 -17.80
N ALA A 65 -6.00 2.51 -17.12
CA ALA A 65 -4.87 3.15 -17.80
C ALA A 65 -4.16 2.20 -18.80
N LEU A 66 -4.25 0.89 -18.60
CA LEU A 66 -3.63 -0.12 -19.47
C LEU A 66 -4.20 -0.17 -20.88
N VAL A 67 -5.41 0.34 -21.12
CA VAL A 67 -5.99 0.38 -22.48
C VAL A 67 -5.70 1.70 -23.21
N LEU A 68 -5.14 2.69 -22.51
CA LEU A 68 -4.90 4.05 -23.02
C LEU A 68 -3.42 4.43 -23.08
N LEU A 69 -2.62 3.86 -22.19
CA LEU A 69 -1.17 4.05 -22.13
C LEU A 69 -0.47 2.77 -22.60
N THR A 70 0.79 2.93 -23.01
CA THR A 70 1.64 1.84 -23.50
C THR A 70 2.89 1.70 -22.61
N PRO A 71 3.59 0.57 -22.66
CA PRO A 71 4.90 0.39 -22.02
C PRO A 71 5.88 1.54 -22.24
N GLU A 72 5.91 2.11 -23.44
CA GLU A 72 6.84 3.18 -23.81
C GLU A 72 6.60 4.44 -22.96
N HIS A 73 5.34 4.73 -22.59
CA HIS A 73 5.02 5.86 -21.71
C HIS A 73 5.62 5.72 -20.30
N VAL A 74 5.99 4.51 -19.89
CA VAL A 74 6.61 4.22 -18.59
C VAL A 74 8.13 4.39 -18.66
N THR A 75 8.73 4.05 -19.80
CA THR A 75 10.17 3.88 -19.97
C THR A 75 10.84 5.04 -20.71
N ASP A 76 10.08 5.86 -21.44
CA ASP A 76 10.58 7.02 -22.15
C ASP A 76 11.01 8.12 -21.18
N CYS A 77 12.31 8.45 -21.19
CA CYS A 77 12.91 9.50 -20.37
C CYS A 77 13.04 10.84 -21.10
N SER A 78 12.61 10.92 -22.37
CA SER A 78 12.67 12.15 -23.17
C SER A 78 11.49 13.10 -22.92
N ILE A 79 10.42 12.59 -22.31
CA ILE A 79 9.24 13.36 -21.92
C ILE A 79 9.50 14.18 -20.66
N ASP A 80 8.67 15.20 -20.46
CA ASP A 80 8.68 16.03 -19.25
C ASP A 80 8.67 15.15 -17.97
N PRO A 81 9.58 15.40 -17.00
CA PRO A 81 9.73 14.51 -15.83
C PRO A 81 8.48 14.33 -14.98
N VAL A 82 7.60 15.35 -14.91
CA VAL A 82 6.34 15.25 -14.15
C VAL A 82 5.32 14.44 -14.93
N ILE A 83 5.20 14.67 -16.25
CA ILE A 83 4.33 13.87 -17.13
C ILE A 83 4.75 12.39 -17.13
N GLY A 84 6.05 12.10 -17.32
CA GLY A 84 6.54 10.72 -17.36
C GLY A 84 6.37 9.99 -16.04
N ARG A 85 6.51 10.70 -14.91
CA ARG A 85 6.21 10.17 -13.58
C ARG A 85 4.73 9.85 -13.43
N ALA A 86 3.84 10.74 -13.85
CA ALA A 86 2.39 10.50 -13.80
C ALA A 86 1.99 9.27 -14.63
N TYR A 87 2.47 9.15 -15.87
CA TYR A 87 2.21 7.96 -16.70
C TYR A 87 2.73 6.68 -16.08
N ARG A 88 3.97 6.70 -15.56
CA ARG A 88 4.54 5.55 -14.85
C ARG A 88 3.69 5.18 -13.63
N HIS A 89 3.30 6.14 -12.80
CA HIS A 89 2.48 5.89 -11.61
C HIS A 89 1.10 5.33 -11.97
N LEU A 90 0.41 5.89 -12.97
CA LEU A 90 -0.89 5.39 -13.45
C LEU A 90 -0.79 3.96 -14.00
N TYR A 91 0.15 3.73 -14.92
CA TYR A 91 0.29 2.44 -15.60
C TYR A 91 0.69 1.33 -14.64
N LEU A 92 1.69 1.58 -13.80
CA LEU A 92 2.17 0.57 -12.85
C LEU A 92 1.17 0.33 -11.71
N SER A 93 0.39 1.33 -11.29
CA SER A 93 -0.70 1.14 -10.32
C SER A 93 -1.81 0.27 -10.90
N ALA A 94 -2.19 0.50 -12.15
CA ALA A 94 -3.15 -0.36 -12.85
C ALA A 94 -2.66 -1.81 -12.94
N LEU A 95 -1.39 -2.03 -13.33
CA LEU A 95 -0.78 -3.37 -13.30
C LEU A 95 -0.76 -3.99 -11.89
N ARG A 96 -0.55 -3.19 -10.84
CA ARG A 96 -0.56 -3.66 -9.45
C ARG A 96 -1.93 -4.17 -9.04
N TYR A 97 -3.01 -3.45 -9.41
CA TYR A 97 -4.36 -3.85 -9.06
C TYR A 97 -4.81 -5.13 -9.77
N ASP A 98 -4.24 -5.43 -10.93
CA ASP A 98 -4.48 -6.67 -11.68
C ASP A 98 -3.35 -7.72 -11.49
N PHE A 99 -2.45 -7.50 -10.53
CA PHE A 99 -1.39 -8.43 -10.15
C PHE A 99 -0.41 -8.83 -11.27
N HIS A 100 -0.20 -7.96 -12.27
CA HIS A 100 0.74 -8.18 -13.37
C HIS A 100 2.21 -7.96 -12.95
N CYS A 101 2.66 -8.67 -11.90
CA CYS A 101 3.98 -8.50 -11.30
C CYS A 101 5.14 -8.68 -12.30
N ARG A 102 5.08 -9.68 -13.19
CA ARG A 102 6.14 -9.89 -14.19
C ARG A 102 6.28 -8.71 -15.15
N VAL A 103 5.17 -8.08 -15.53
CA VAL A 103 5.17 -6.91 -16.42
C VAL A 103 5.77 -5.71 -15.71
N ILE A 104 5.37 -5.44 -14.46
CA ILE A 104 5.96 -4.35 -13.65
C ILE A 104 7.47 -4.55 -13.53
N GLU A 105 7.92 -5.75 -13.16
CA GLU A 105 9.36 -6.04 -13.06
C GLU A 105 10.10 -5.80 -14.38
N SER A 106 9.59 -6.33 -15.49
CA SER A 106 10.22 -6.20 -16.79
C SER A 106 10.37 -4.73 -17.19
N LEU A 107 9.34 -3.91 -17.00
CA LEU A 107 9.38 -2.48 -17.32
C LEU A 107 10.36 -1.74 -16.41
N MET A 108 10.29 -1.99 -15.10
CA MET A 108 11.14 -1.29 -14.13
C MET A 108 12.62 -1.60 -14.30
N ASN A 109 12.98 -2.76 -14.86
CA ASN A 109 14.36 -3.07 -15.22
C ASN A 109 14.90 -2.27 -16.42
N THR A 110 14.01 -1.63 -17.20
CA THR A 110 14.40 -0.78 -18.34
C THR A 110 14.45 0.71 -17.99
N VAL A 111 13.86 1.11 -16.86
CA VAL A 111 13.89 2.51 -16.40
C VAL A 111 15.26 2.80 -15.77
N PRO A 112 15.94 3.91 -16.13
CA PRO A 112 17.24 4.27 -15.57
C PRO A 112 17.21 4.39 -14.04
N ALA A 113 18.26 3.91 -13.38
CA ALA A 113 18.35 3.95 -11.91
C ALA A 113 18.29 5.37 -11.35
N SER A 114 18.80 6.38 -12.07
CA SER A 114 18.70 7.80 -11.67
C SER A 114 17.25 8.24 -11.49
N VAL A 115 16.38 7.91 -12.47
CA VAL A 115 14.95 8.22 -12.43
C VAL A 115 14.28 7.51 -11.26
N LEU A 116 14.62 6.24 -11.03
CA LEU A 116 13.99 5.46 -9.96
C LEU A 116 14.46 5.88 -8.56
N ASN A 117 15.68 6.38 -8.40
CA ASN A 117 16.20 6.83 -7.12
C ASN A 117 15.49 8.11 -6.63
N GLU A 118 14.94 8.91 -7.54
CA GLU A 118 14.18 10.12 -7.24
C GLU A 118 12.67 9.86 -7.02
N ASP A 119 12.24 8.60 -7.18
CA ASP A 119 10.83 8.20 -7.17
C ASP A 119 10.59 6.94 -6.29
N PRO A 120 10.53 7.12 -4.95
CA PRO A 120 10.28 6.03 -4.01
C PRO A 120 8.99 5.25 -4.26
N TYR A 121 7.97 5.89 -4.86
CA TYR A 121 6.72 5.22 -5.18
C TYR A 121 6.87 4.21 -6.32
N SER A 122 7.58 4.58 -7.39
CA SER A 122 7.94 3.62 -8.45
C SER A 122 8.82 2.49 -7.92
N GLN A 123 9.77 2.78 -7.02
CA GLN A 123 10.56 1.74 -6.32
C GLN A 123 9.68 0.83 -5.45
N ALA A 124 8.65 1.36 -4.80
CA ALA A 124 7.68 0.55 -4.06
C ALA A 124 6.95 -0.42 -5.01
N LEU A 125 6.52 0.05 -6.19
CA LEU A 125 5.86 -0.80 -7.20
C LEU A 125 6.79 -1.88 -7.74
N TYR A 126 8.07 -1.58 -7.89
CA TYR A 126 9.09 -2.58 -8.20
C TYR A 126 9.25 -3.59 -7.05
N ALA A 127 9.36 -3.14 -5.80
CA ALA A 127 9.40 -4.06 -4.65
C ALA A 127 8.15 -4.96 -4.59
N PHE A 128 6.97 -4.39 -4.83
CA PHE A 128 5.70 -5.11 -4.94
C PHE A 128 5.78 -6.22 -5.98
N SER A 129 6.33 -5.94 -7.16
CA SER A 129 6.40 -6.92 -8.25
C SER A 129 7.32 -8.09 -7.92
N GLN A 130 8.40 -7.85 -7.18
CA GLN A 130 9.31 -8.91 -6.74
C GLN A 130 8.70 -9.71 -5.58
N MET A 131 8.17 -9.03 -4.57
CA MET A 131 7.53 -9.64 -3.39
C MET A 131 6.29 -10.43 -3.75
N GLY A 132 5.45 -9.92 -4.66
CA GLY A 132 4.25 -10.60 -5.15
C GLY A 132 4.54 -11.94 -5.83
N GLN A 133 5.75 -12.09 -6.38
CA GLN A 133 6.26 -13.35 -6.92
C GLN A 133 6.97 -14.22 -5.86
N SER A 134 6.83 -13.88 -4.57
CA SER A 134 7.53 -14.48 -3.44
C SER A 134 9.07 -14.43 -3.53
N ARG A 135 9.64 -13.47 -4.25
CA ARG A 135 11.11 -13.32 -4.35
C ARG A 135 11.64 -12.39 -3.27
N THR A 136 12.60 -12.89 -2.51
CA THR A 136 13.21 -12.19 -1.36
C THR A 136 14.01 -10.95 -1.77
N ALA A 137 14.45 -10.83 -3.03
CA ALA A 137 15.06 -9.60 -3.56
C ALA A 137 14.15 -8.37 -3.35
N GLY A 138 12.83 -8.56 -3.40
CA GLY A 138 11.86 -7.51 -3.11
C GLY A 138 11.95 -6.93 -1.70
N LEU A 139 12.41 -7.71 -0.72
CA LEU A 139 12.59 -7.26 0.66
C LEU A 139 13.74 -6.25 0.79
N ALA A 140 14.81 -6.40 0.00
CA ALA A 140 15.90 -5.44 -0.03
C ALA A 140 15.46 -4.12 -0.67
N THR A 141 14.67 -4.18 -1.75
CA THR A 141 14.06 -2.99 -2.36
C THR A 141 13.07 -2.31 -1.42
N MET A 142 12.21 -3.09 -0.74
CA MET A 142 11.31 -2.58 0.32
C MET A 142 12.09 -1.81 1.39
N HIS A 143 13.20 -2.35 1.89
CA HIS A 143 14.02 -1.65 2.89
C HIS A 143 14.54 -0.30 2.37
N ARG A 144 14.98 -0.22 1.12
CA ARG A 144 15.40 1.06 0.52
C ARG A 144 14.26 2.05 0.43
N VAL A 145 13.06 1.61 0.05
CA VAL A 145 11.85 2.45 0.01
C VAL A 145 11.52 2.97 1.41
N LEU A 146 11.59 2.13 2.45
CA LEU A 146 11.32 2.53 3.83
C LEU A 146 12.37 3.53 4.38
N VAL A 147 13.60 3.54 3.85
CA VAL A 147 14.59 4.56 4.19
C VAL A 147 14.28 5.89 3.49
N ALA A 148 13.86 5.84 2.22
CA ALA A 148 13.61 7.04 1.42
C ALA A 148 12.24 7.70 1.70
N ALA A 149 11.25 6.91 2.09
CA ALA A 149 9.86 7.31 2.33
C ALA A 149 9.24 6.50 3.48
N PRO A 150 9.70 6.71 4.74
CA PRO A 150 9.41 5.85 5.88
C PRO A 150 7.93 5.77 6.27
N ASP A 151 7.18 6.84 6.05
CA ASP A 151 5.80 7.04 6.52
C ASP A 151 4.82 7.44 5.40
N HIS A 152 5.26 7.43 4.13
CA HIS A 152 4.39 7.82 3.02
C HIS A 152 3.28 6.78 2.79
N PRO A 153 1.98 7.12 2.98
CA PRO A 153 0.92 6.11 3.01
C PRO A 153 0.82 5.28 1.74
N LYS A 154 0.92 5.89 0.55
CA LYS A 154 0.80 5.14 -0.70
C LYS A 154 1.97 4.17 -0.92
N THR A 155 3.20 4.50 -0.49
CA THR A 155 4.33 3.55 -0.61
C THR A 155 4.10 2.38 0.34
N LEU A 156 3.70 2.66 1.59
CA LEU A 156 3.36 1.63 2.58
C LEU A 156 2.25 0.70 2.08
N HIS A 157 1.19 1.21 1.44
CA HIS A 157 0.15 0.37 0.83
C HIS A 157 0.66 -0.52 -0.30
N VAL A 158 1.56 -0.03 -1.14
CA VAL A 158 2.19 -0.84 -2.19
C VAL A 158 3.02 -1.97 -1.57
N LEU A 159 3.83 -1.65 -0.56
CA LEU A 159 4.66 -2.63 0.14
C LEU A 159 3.81 -3.68 0.89
N LEU A 160 2.79 -3.24 1.63
CA LEU A 160 1.78 -4.11 2.25
C LEU A 160 1.15 -5.05 1.23
N HIS A 161 0.80 -4.53 0.05
CA HIS A 161 0.23 -5.34 -1.02
C HIS A 161 1.19 -6.43 -1.50
N GLY A 162 2.46 -6.08 -1.66
CA GLY A 162 3.49 -6.99 -2.16
C GLY A 162 3.78 -8.11 -1.16
N VAL A 163 3.93 -7.76 0.12
CA VAL A 163 4.11 -8.74 1.19
C VAL A 163 2.90 -9.66 1.31
N TRP A 164 1.68 -9.12 1.24
CA TRP A 164 0.46 -9.92 1.31
C TRP A 164 0.35 -10.92 0.16
N LEU A 165 0.64 -10.48 -1.06
CA LEU A 165 0.58 -11.31 -2.26
C LEU A 165 1.67 -12.40 -2.28
N GLY A 166 2.84 -12.08 -1.74
CA GLY A 166 4.01 -12.96 -1.62
C GLY A 166 3.81 -14.12 -0.64
N THR A 167 2.99 -15.09 -1.03
CA THR A 167 2.54 -16.20 -0.16
C THR A 167 3.70 -16.95 0.51
N PHE A 168 4.84 -17.12 -0.16
CA PHE A 168 5.98 -17.87 0.36
C PHE A 168 7.12 -17.01 0.91
N LEU A 169 6.88 -15.72 1.17
CA LEU A 169 7.88 -14.87 1.78
C LEU A 169 8.15 -15.28 3.24
N PRO A 170 9.43 -15.34 3.67
CA PRO A 170 9.78 -15.64 5.05
C PRO A 170 9.31 -14.51 5.98
N GLY A 171 8.69 -14.87 7.10
CA GLY A 171 8.22 -13.89 8.10
C GLY A 171 7.11 -12.95 7.60
N ARG A 172 6.36 -13.35 6.55
CA ARG A 172 5.30 -12.55 5.91
C ARG A 172 4.31 -11.93 6.91
N ALA A 173 3.77 -12.73 7.83
CA ALA A 173 2.73 -12.27 8.74
C ALA A 173 3.22 -11.22 9.76
N PRO A 174 4.34 -11.45 10.51
CA PRO A 174 4.92 -10.39 11.33
C PRO A 174 5.29 -9.13 10.53
N MET A 175 5.76 -9.29 9.29
CA MET A 175 6.12 -8.17 8.42
C MET A 175 4.90 -7.32 8.01
N LEU A 176 3.76 -7.95 7.69
CA LEU A 176 2.50 -7.23 7.41
C LEU A 176 2.07 -6.38 8.61
N LEU A 177 2.13 -6.94 9.83
CA LEU A 177 1.76 -6.21 11.04
C LEU A 177 2.71 -5.05 11.32
N ALA A 178 4.01 -5.24 11.09
CA ALA A 178 5.00 -4.19 11.26
C ALA A 178 4.79 -3.05 10.26
N LEU A 179 4.53 -3.35 8.98
CA LEU A 179 4.26 -2.35 7.94
C LEU A 179 2.95 -1.60 8.21
N ALA A 180 1.88 -2.30 8.61
CA ALA A 180 0.61 -1.65 8.95
C ALA A 180 0.77 -0.66 10.10
N GLY A 181 1.61 -1.00 11.09
CA GLY A 181 1.94 -0.11 12.21
C GLY A 181 2.71 1.16 11.83
N LEU A 182 3.19 1.29 10.58
CA LEU A 182 3.81 2.51 10.05
C LEU A 182 2.80 3.47 9.42
N LEU A 183 1.58 3.02 9.12
CA LEU A 183 0.52 3.88 8.60
C LEU A 183 0.01 4.85 9.70
N PRO A 184 -0.63 5.97 9.31
CA PRO A 184 -1.33 6.84 10.25
C PRO A 184 -2.26 6.06 11.18
N GLU A 185 -2.27 6.41 12.47
CA GLU A 185 -3.02 5.70 13.52
C GLU A 185 -2.77 4.17 13.55
N GLY A 186 -1.61 3.72 13.05
CA GLY A 186 -1.29 2.30 12.92
C GLY A 186 -2.18 1.53 11.94
N GLY A 187 -2.84 2.22 11.01
CA GLY A 187 -3.75 1.65 10.04
C GLY A 187 -5.11 1.23 10.61
N LEU A 188 -5.47 1.69 11.82
CA LEU A 188 -6.72 1.29 12.49
C LEU A 188 -7.99 1.92 11.89
N ASP A 189 -7.83 3.01 11.15
CA ASP A 189 -8.92 3.67 10.40
C ASP A 189 -8.85 3.41 8.89
N ASP A 190 -8.02 2.44 8.48
CA ASP A 190 -7.84 2.07 7.07
C ASP A 190 -8.38 0.66 6.81
N PRO A 191 -9.48 0.50 6.04
CA PRO A 191 -10.08 -0.80 5.81
C PRO A 191 -9.15 -1.77 5.06
N ILE A 192 -8.27 -1.26 4.19
CA ILE A 192 -7.31 -2.08 3.44
C ILE A 192 -6.17 -2.53 4.35
N ALA A 193 -5.68 -1.67 5.24
CA ALA A 193 -4.67 -2.05 6.23
C ALA A 193 -5.20 -3.10 7.21
N LEU A 194 -6.40 -2.88 7.75
CA LEU A 194 -7.09 -3.83 8.64
C LEU A 194 -7.30 -5.19 7.98
N PHE A 195 -7.68 -5.22 6.71
CA PHE A 195 -7.75 -6.45 5.93
C PHE A 195 -6.41 -7.20 5.87
N ARG A 196 -5.30 -6.49 5.62
CA ARG A 196 -3.97 -7.12 5.62
C ARG A 196 -3.58 -7.61 7.02
N MET A 197 -3.91 -6.85 8.06
CA MET A 197 -3.69 -7.24 9.45
C MET A 197 -4.48 -8.49 9.82
N ALA A 198 -5.74 -8.59 9.41
CA ALA A 198 -6.59 -9.75 9.62
C ALA A 198 -5.98 -11.01 8.98
N SER A 199 -5.51 -10.90 7.73
CA SER A 199 -4.81 -11.98 7.03
C SER A 199 -3.51 -12.41 7.71
N ALA A 200 -2.75 -11.46 8.23
CA ALA A 200 -1.54 -11.74 9.00
C ALA A 200 -1.87 -12.47 10.32
N ARG A 201 -2.86 -11.98 11.08
CA ARG A 201 -3.30 -12.58 12.34
C ARG A 201 -3.86 -13.98 12.16
N ARG A 202 -4.66 -14.21 11.10
CA ARG A 202 -5.10 -15.56 10.71
C ARG A 202 -3.92 -16.49 10.49
N SER A 203 -2.90 -16.03 9.76
CA SER A 203 -1.70 -16.83 9.47
C SER A 203 -0.90 -17.16 10.75
N LEU A 204 -1.04 -16.35 11.80
CA LEU A 204 -0.43 -16.56 13.12
C LEU A 204 -1.32 -17.36 14.08
N GLY A 205 -2.53 -17.77 13.68
CA GLY A 205 -3.50 -18.45 14.54
C GLY A 205 -4.21 -17.54 15.55
N GLN A 206 -4.08 -16.22 15.39
CA GLN A 206 -4.72 -15.19 16.23
C GLN A 206 -6.13 -14.91 15.70
N TYR A 207 -7.00 -15.91 15.73
CA TYR A 207 -8.29 -15.85 15.07
C TYR A 207 -9.26 -14.79 15.65
N PRO A 208 -9.38 -14.61 16.98
CA PRO A 208 -10.24 -13.56 17.54
C PRO A 208 -9.82 -12.17 17.07
N GLU A 209 -8.52 -11.85 17.12
CA GLU A 209 -7.99 -10.56 16.70
C GLU A 209 -8.03 -10.35 15.18
N ALA A 210 -8.03 -11.46 14.41
CA ALA A 210 -8.27 -11.43 12.97
C ALA A 210 -9.74 -11.08 12.66
N LEU A 211 -10.70 -11.69 13.39
CA LEU A 211 -12.12 -11.38 13.26
C LEU A 211 -12.42 -9.93 13.64
N THR A 212 -11.91 -9.44 14.77
CA THR A 212 -12.06 -8.03 15.14
C THR A 212 -11.55 -7.09 14.04
N ALA A 213 -10.41 -7.40 13.44
CA ALA A 213 -9.85 -6.56 12.37
C ALA A 213 -10.70 -6.58 11.09
N ILE A 214 -11.15 -7.76 10.64
CA ILE A 214 -11.93 -7.86 9.40
C ILE A 214 -13.33 -7.27 9.55
N ASP A 215 -13.96 -7.43 10.72
CA ASP A 215 -15.27 -6.82 11.00
C ASP A 215 -15.15 -5.29 11.04
N ARG A 216 -14.09 -4.74 11.65
CA ARG A 216 -13.82 -3.30 11.60
C ARG A 216 -13.53 -2.79 10.18
N ALA A 217 -12.82 -3.59 9.36
CA ALA A 217 -12.59 -3.25 7.96
C ALA A 217 -13.90 -3.16 7.17
N LEU A 218 -14.84 -4.06 7.43
CA LEU A 218 -16.17 -4.05 6.81
C LEU A 218 -16.99 -2.82 7.24
N GLU A 219 -16.92 -2.42 8.51
CA GLU A 219 -17.60 -1.21 9.02
C GLU A 219 -17.07 0.08 8.39
N LEU A 220 -15.77 0.15 8.13
CA LEU A 220 -15.10 1.34 7.58
C LEU A 220 -15.19 1.45 6.06
N LEU A 221 -15.57 0.37 5.37
CA LEU A 221 -15.57 0.35 3.91
C LEU A 221 -16.64 1.30 3.36
N PRO A 222 -16.28 2.26 2.48
CA PRO A 222 -17.26 3.13 1.85
C PRO A 222 -18.30 2.35 1.04
N PRO A 223 -19.55 2.85 0.95
CA PRO A 223 -20.55 2.25 0.09
C PRO A 223 -20.08 2.30 -1.38
N GLY A 224 -20.39 1.25 -2.15
CA GLY A 224 -20.06 1.15 -3.57
C GLY A 224 -18.78 0.37 -3.89
N GLU A 225 -17.93 0.09 -2.90
CA GLU A 225 -16.69 -0.70 -3.07
C GLU A 225 -16.96 -2.22 -3.11
N LEU A 226 -17.81 -2.66 -4.05
CA LEU A 226 -18.34 -4.03 -4.10
C LEU A 226 -17.26 -5.11 -4.21
N SER A 227 -16.21 -4.87 -5.01
CA SER A 227 -15.11 -5.83 -5.15
C SER A 227 -14.29 -5.96 -3.88
N VAL A 228 -14.03 -4.84 -3.19
CA VAL A 228 -13.30 -4.84 -1.92
C VAL A 228 -14.14 -5.53 -0.85
N HIS A 229 -15.43 -5.21 -0.77
CA HIS A 229 -16.36 -5.87 0.16
C HIS A 229 -16.35 -7.39 -0.02
N ALA A 230 -16.40 -7.88 -1.26
CA ALA A 230 -16.33 -9.31 -1.55
C ALA A 230 -15.01 -9.95 -1.06
N ASP A 231 -13.88 -9.25 -1.18
CA ASP A 231 -12.60 -9.73 -0.67
C ASP A 231 -12.55 -9.75 0.86
N LEU A 232 -13.11 -8.73 1.53
CA LEU A 232 -13.20 -8.69 3.00
C LEU A 232 -14.06 -9.84 3.54
N VAL A 233 -15.23 -10.07 2.95
CA VAL A 233 -16.12 -11.18 3.32
C VAL A 233 -15.42 -12.53 3.11
N ARG A 234 -14.70 -12.70 1.99
CA ARG A 234 -13.94 -13.92 1.71
C ARG A 234 -12.89 -14.18 2.79
N GLU A 235 -12.16 -13.15 3.20
CA GLU A 235 -11.16 -13.29 4.26
C GLU A 235 -11.80 -13.61 5.61
N ARG A 236 -12.94 -13.00 5.94
CA ARG A 236 -13.71 -13.35 7.13
C ARG A 236 -14.07 -14.84 7.15
N VAL A 237 -14.54 -15.38 6.03
CA VAL A 237 -14.82 -16.82 5.88
C VAL A 237 -13.56 -17.66 6.05
N LEU A 238 -12.42 -17.24 5.49
CA LEU A 238 -11.14 -17.93 5.66
C LEU A 238 -10.66 -17.93 7.12
N ILE A 239 -10.93 -16.88 7.88
CA ILE A 239 -10.62 -16.79 9.31
C ILE A 239 -11.43 -17.81 10.09
N THR A 240 -12.75 -17.86 9.88
CA THR A 240 -13.62 -18.83 10.56
C THR A 240 -13.25 -20.27 10.19
N ALA A 241 -13.04 -20.56 8.90
CA ALA A 241 -12.66 -21.91 8.47
C ALA A 241 -11.31 -22.35 9.05
N ALA A 242 -10.32 -21.45 9.12
CA ALA A 242 -9.02 -21.75 9.73
C ALA A 242 -9.12 -21.97 11.24
N HIS A 243 -9.99 -21.23 11.92
CA HIS A 243 -10.26 -21.41 13.35
C HIS A 243 -10.92 -22.77 13.61
N ASP A 244 -11.99 -23.10 12.88
CA ASP A 244 -12.70 -24.38 13.02
C ASP A 244 -11.77 -25.56 12.75
N LEU A 245 -10.95 -25.48 11.70
CA LEU A 245 -9.95 -26.50 11.40
C LEU A 245 -8.92 -26.65 12.54
N ALA A 246 -8.49 -25.55 13.15
CA ALA A 246 -7.54 -25.60 14.26
C ALA A 246 -8.13 -26.26 15.52
N LEU A 247 -9.44 -26.15 15.74
CA LEU A 247 -10.14 -26.85 16.83
C LEU A 247 -10.27 -28.36 16.57
N LEU A 248 -10.29 -28.79 15.31
CA LEU A 248 -10.42 -30.20 14.93
C LEU A 248 -9.11 -30.98 14.99
N VAL A 249 -7.95 -30.33 15.09
CA VAL A 249 -6.65 -31.01 15.21
C VAL A 249 -6.32 -31.20 16.69
N PRO A 250 -6.46 -32.42 17.26
CA PRO A 250 -6.12 -32.67 18.65
C PRO A 250 -4.59 -32.67 18.79
N ASN A 251 -4.06 -32.00 19.82
CA ASN A 251 -2.62 -31.93 20.16
C ASN A 251 -1.74 -31.08 19.23
N ARG A 252 -2.08 -29.80 19.04
CA ARG A 252 -1.05 -28.83 18.65
C ARG A 252 -0.24 -28.45 19.91
N PRO A 253 1.07 -28.74 20.00
CA PRO A 253 1.89 -28.22 21.09
C PRO A 253 1.82 -26.69 21.07
N ASP A 254 1.69 -26.08 22.24
CA ASP A 254 1.69 -24.62 22.38
C ASP A 254 2.87 -24.03 21.60
N PRO A 255 2.66 -22.95 20.82
CA PRO A 255 3.77 -22.28 20.18
C PRO A 255 4.76 -21.83 21.28
N PRO A 256 6.07 -22.05 21.12
CA PRO A 256 7.04 -21.66 22.13
C PRO A 256 6.93 -20.15 22.38
N HIS A 257 6.50 -19.80 23.59
CA HIS A 257 6.45 -18.44 24.11
C HIS A 257 7.87 -17.89 24.38
N ASP A 258 8.80 -17.89 23.42
CA ASP A 258 9.95 -16.99 23.41
C ASP A 258 10.91 -17.31 22.26
N HIS A 259 10.65 -16.78 21.07
CA HIS A 259 11.72 -16.50 20.10
C HIS A 259 11.51 -15.11 19.48
N LEU A 260 11.46 -14.08 20.33
CA LEU A 260 11.76 -12.72 19.86
C LEU A 260 13.24 -12.68 19.49
N HIS A 261 13.51 -12.49 18.20
CA HIS A 261 14.83 -12.14 17.68
C HIS A 261 15.44 -11.00 18.52
N PRO A 262 16.74 -11.05 18.91
CA PRO A 262 17.36 -10.09 19.84
C PRO A 262 17.17 -8.61 19.47
N ALA A 263 16.95 -8.33 18.18
CA ALA A 263 16.64 -7.00 17.65
C ALA A 263 15.29 -6.43 18.15
N MET A 264 14.26 -7.28 18.34
CA MET A 264 12.93 -6.84 18.77
C MET A 264 12.80 -6.64 20.29
N ARG A 265 13.66 -7.29 21.09
CA ARG A 265 13.71 -7.06 22.55
C ARG A 265 14.14 -5.62 22.89
N ARG A 266 14.96 -4.99 22.04
CA ARG A 266 15.42 -3.60 22.22
C ARG A 266 14.33 -2.56 21.91
N GLN A 267 13.37 -2.87 21.04
CA GLN A 267 12.24 -1.98 20.71
C GLN A 267 11.23 -1.89 21.86
N ARG A 268 10.91 -3.03 22.52
CA ARG A 268 9.98 -3.07 23.67
C ARG A 268 10.50 -2.33 24.91
N LEU A 269 11.81 -2.40 25.18
CA LEU A 269 12.42 -1.66 26.30
C LEU A 269 12.43 -0.13 26.08
N ARG A 270 12.52 0.33 24.82
CA ARG A 270 12.41 1.76 24.49
C ARG A 270 11.00 2.32 24.67
N ILE A 271 9.96 1.50 24.47
CA ILE A 271 8.56 1.93 24.66
C ILE A 271 8.18 1.95 26.14
N ALA A 272 8.71 1.02 26.95
CA ALA A 272 8.48 1.01 28.40
C ALA A 272 9.09 2.20 29.15
N HIS A 273 10.13 2.85 28.61
CA HIS A 273 10.80 4.01 29.22
C HIS A 273 10.23 5.37 28.77
N ARG A 274 9.13 5.40 27.99
CA ARG A 274 8.44 6.64 27.57
C ARG A 274 7.10 6.88 28.24
N ARG A 275 6.71 6.09 29.26
CA ARG A 275 5.53 6.44 30.07
C ARG A 275 5.91 7.53 31.10
N PRO A 276 5.27 8.72 31.08
CA PRO A 276 5.46 9.71 32.13
C PRO A 276 4.87 9.18 33.45
N ARG A 277 5.60 9.36 34.55
CA ARG A 277 5.09 9.06 35.90
C ARG A 277 3.87 9.94 36.19
N PRO A 278 2.80 9.41 36.81
CA PRO A 278 1.67 10.23 37.24
C PRO A 278 2.14 11.21 38.32
N ARG A 279 1.81 12.50 38.14
CA ARG A 279 1.97 13.51 39.18
C ARG A 279 1.01 13.18 40.31
N GLY A 280 1.53 12.99 41.51
CA GLY A 280 0.75 12.81 42.73
C GLY A 280 -0.07 14.06 43.08
N PRO A 281 -1.11 13.93 43.92
CA PRO A 281 -2.04 15.00 44.22
C PRO A 281 -1.38 16.07 45.09
N HIS A 282 -1.64 17.34 44.73
CA HIS A 282 -1.29 18.51 45.53
C HIS A 282 -2.11 18.54 46.83
N GLN A 283 -1.41 18.57 47.96
CA GLN A 283 -1.80 19.30 49.17
C GLN A 283 -0.89 20.52 49.27
#